data_AF-A0A5N6M0D5-F1
#
_entry.id   AF-A0A5N6M0D5-F1
#
_cell.length_a   1.000
_cell.length_b   1.000
_cell.length_c   1.000
_cell.angle_alpha   90.00
_cell.angle_beta   90.00
_cell.angle_gamma   90.00
#
_symmetry.space_group_name_H-M   'P 1'
#
loop_
_entity.id
_entity.type
_entity.pdbx_description
1 polymer ?
#
loop_
_entity_poly.entity_id
_entity_poly.type
_entity_poly.pdbx_seq_one_letter_code
_entity_poly.pdbx_strand_id
1 'polypeptide(L)'
;MGFVYTSFQERATFVSHGNTARIAKEKGVPMLARICGIIASDEKRHENAYVKIVEKLLEVDTTTAMLAIAEMLRKGITMPAYLMNDGQDSSLFSHYSAVSERLGVYTTRDYADILEFLIGRWRLGDLEGLTGEGRRAQDYVCGLPQRIRKLQERSYERAQKVEQRSEKFSWIFNKNVIL
;
A
#
# COMPACT_ATOMS: atom_id res chain seq x y z
N MET A 1 -12.20 -11.24 4.13
CA MET A 1 -11.77 -10.61 5.40
C MET A 1 -11.51 -9.12 5.19
N GLY A 2 -12.48 -8.24 5.49
CA GLY A 2 -12.32 -6.79 5.33
C GLY A 2 -11.22 -6.18 6.22
N PHE A 3 -10.92 -6.78 7.38
CA PHE A 3 -9.92 -6.27 8.30
C PHE A 3 -8.47 -6.42 7.81
N VAL A 4 -8.19 -7.40 6.95
CA VAL A 4 -6.87 -7.51 6.28
C VAL A 4 -6.70 -6.33 5.31
N TYR A 5 -7.75 -6.02 4.56
CA TYR A 5 -7.77 -4.88 3.65
C TYR A 5 -7.60 -3.55 4.41
N THR A 6 -8.37 -3.33 5.48
CA THR A 6 -8.23 -2.07 6.26
C THR A 6 -6.89 -1.98 6.97
N SER A 7 -6.36 -3.06 7.55
CA SER A 7 -5.01 -3.05 8.13
C SER A 7 -3.94 -2.61 7.11
N PHE A 8 -4.08 -3.05 5.86
CA PHE A 8 -3.19 -2.65 4.79
C PHE A 8 -3.41 -1.17 4.40
N GLN A 9 -4.65 -0.76 4.17
CA GLN A 9 -4.98 0.60 3.73
C GLN A 9 -4.60 1.66 4.75
N GLU A 10 -4.88 1.43 6.04
CA GLU A 10 -4.48 2.37 7.11
C GLU A 10 -2.97 2.55 7.18
N ARG A 11 -2.21 1.47 6.95
CA ARG A 11 -0.75 1.58 6.87
C ARG A 11 -0.30 2.32 5.61
N ALA A 12 -0.98 2.10 4.48
CA ALA A 12 -0.69 2.80 3.23
C ALA A 12 -0.95 4.32 3.36
N THR A 13 -2.05 4.72 4.00
CA THR A 13 -2.36 6.14 4.26
C THR A 13 -1.40 6.73 5.29
N PHE A 14 -1.04 6.01 6.35
CA PHE A 14 0.01 6.41 7.30
C PHE A 14 1.33 6.74 6.58
N VAL A 15 1.81 5.84 5.70
CA VAL A 15 3.04 6.04 4.91
C VAL A 15 2.89 7.25 3.97
N SER A 16 1.79 7.32 3.22
CA SER A 16 1.53 8.39 2.25
C SER A 16 1.50 9.78 2.90
N HIS A 17 0.77 9.91 4.03
CA HIS A 17 0.69 11.16 4.77
C HIS A 17 2.02 11.51 5.46
N GLY A 18 2.74 10.51 6.01
CA GLY A 18 4.07 10.71 6.59
C GLY A 18 5.10 11.23 5.57
N ASN A 19 5.13 10.63 4.37
CA ASN A 19 6.00 11.06 3.28
C ASN A 19 5.63 12.46 2.78
N THR A 20 4.33 12.75 2.62
CA THR A 20 3.85 14.08 2.25
C THR A 20 4.23 15.13 3.30
N ALA A 21 4.13 14.79 4.59
CA ALA A 21 4.55 15.68 5.68
C ALA A 21 6.05 16.02 5.61
N ARG A 22 6.88 15.01 5.33
CA ARG A 22 8.33 15.19 5.16
C ARG A 22 8.64 16.10 3.97
N ILE A 23 8.01 15.87 2.81
CA ILE A 23 8.17 16.72 1.62
C ILE A 23 7.75 18.16 1.94
N ALA A 24 6.60 18.36 2.59
CA ALA A 24 6.12 19.69 2.97
C ALA A 24 7.11 20.42 3.89
N LYS A 25 7.71 19.71 4.84
CA LYS A 25 8.75 20.25 5.74
C LYS A 25 10.01 20.63 4.96
N GLU A 26 10.50 19.77 4.08
CA GLU A 26 11.66 20.02 3.20
C GLU A 26 11.44 21.23 2.28
N LYS A 27 10.19 21.48 1.86
CA LYS A 27 9.80 22.65 1.06
C LYS A 27 9.53 23.92 1.88
N GLY A 28 9.77 23.90 3.20
CA GLY A 28 9.60 25.07 4.05
C GLY A 28 8.14 25.42 4.35
N VAL A 29 7.22 24.45 4.29
CA VAL A 29 5.78 24.63 4.58
C VAL A 29 5.40 23.89 5.88
N PRO A 30 5.82 24.38 7.06
CA PRO A 30 5.72 23.64 8.32
C PRO A 30 4.28 23.39 8.78
N MET A 31 3.34 24.27 8.42
CA MET A 31 1.92 24.08 8.75
C MET A 31 1.32 22.88 8.00
N LEU A 32 1.61 22.75 6.71
CA LEU A 32 1.16 21.60 5.91
C LEU A 32 1.80 20.31 6.43
N ALA A 33 3.09 20.35 6.77
CA ALA A 33 3.76 19.21 7.39
C ALA A 33 3.07 18.76 8.69
N ARG A 34 2.65 19.71 9.53
CA ARG A 34 1.91 19.42 10.77
C ARG A 34 0.54 18.79 10.47
N ILE A 35 -0.22 19.32 9.51
CA ILE A 35 -1.53 18.76 9.12
C ILE A 35 -1.38 17.31 8.67
N CYS A 36 -0.47 17.04 7.72
CA CYS A 36 -0.23 15.69 7.24
C CYS A 36 0.26 14.75 8.36
N GLY A 37 1.10 15.24 9.27
CA GLY A 37 1.58 14.46 10.42
C GLY A 37 0.47 14.09 11.42
N ILE A 38 -0.48 14.98 11.67
CA ILE A 38 -1.64 14.69 12.53
C ILE A 38 -2.49 13.58 11.91
N ILE A 39 -2.83 13.70 10.62
CA ILE A 39 -3.60 12.67 9.91
C ILE A 39 -2.85 11.33 9.98
N ALA A 40 -1.56 11.30 9.66
CA ALA A 40 -0.75 10.08 9.77
C ALA A 40 -0.79 9.47 11.18
N SER A 41 -0.77 10.29 12.23
CA SER A 41 -0.86 9.78 13.61
C SER A 41 -2.19 9.09 13.92
N ASP A 42 -3.27 9.52 13.27
CA ASP A 42 -4.60 8.92 13.39
C ASP A 42 -4.64 7.58 12.64
N GLU A 43 -4.14 7.54 11.40
CA GLU A 43 -4.06 6.31 10.61
C GLU A 43 -3.21 5.25 11.31
N LYS A 44 -2.16 5.65 12.04
CA LYS A 44 -1.38 4.70 12.82
C LYS A 44 -2.19 4.06 13.96
N ARG A 45 -3.10 4.81 14.58
CA ARG A 45 -4.02 4.28 15.61
C ARG A 45 -5.05 3.34 14.98
N HIS A 46 -5.58 3.67 13.82
CA HIS A 46 -6.49 2.81 13.06
C HIS A 46 -5.82 1.50 12.63
N GLU A 47 -4.62 1.57 12.05
CA GLU A 47 -3.78 0.41 11.70
C GLU A 47 -3.65 -0.53 12.91
N ASN A 48 -3.24 0.02 14.06
CA ASN A 48 -3.05 -0.77 15.28
C ASN A 48 -4.34 -1.45 15.75
N ALA A 49 -5.50 -0.81 15.59
CA ALA A 49 -6.78 -1.41 15.95
C ALA A 49 -7.15 -2.57 15.01
N TYR A 50 -7.06 -2.39 13.69
CA TYR A 50 -7.40 -3.44 12.73
C TYR A 50 -6.43 -4.61 12.74
N VAL A 51 -5.14 -4.34 12.90
CA VAL A 51 -4.11 -5.39 13.04
C VAL A 51 -4.44 -6.30 14.22
N LYS A 52 -4.83 -5.75 15.37
CA LYS A 52 -5.20 -6.52 16.57
C LYS A 52 -6.42 -7.40 16.36
N ILE A 53 -7.38 -6.97 15.54
CA ILE A 53 -8.54 -7.80 15.20
C ILE A 53 -8.08 -9.03 14.42
N VAL A 54 -7.20 -8.86 13.42
CA VAL A 54 -6.65 -9.98 12.63
C VAL A 54 -5.78 -10.89 13.49
N GLU A 55 -4.97 -10.34 14.41
CA GLU A 55 -4.23 -11.13 15.40
C GLU A 55 -5.18 -12.04 16.20
N LYS A 56 -6.28 -11.48 16.71
CA LYS A 56 -7.22 -12.27 17.50
C LYS A 56 -7.90 -13.36 16.68
N LEU A 57 -8.17 -13.10 15.40
CA LEU A 57 -8.75 -14.09 14.49
C LEU A 57 -7.78 -15.25 14.21
N LEU A 58 -6.48 -14.97 14.10
CA LEU A 58 -5.43 -16.00 13.96
C LEU A 58 -5.29 -16.87 15.21
N GLU A 59 -5.51 -16.32 16.40
CA GLU A 59 -5.53 -17.08 17.66
C GLU A 59 -6.76 -18.00 17.78
N VAL A 60 -7.92 -17.53 17.33
CA VAL A 60 -9.20 -18.25 17.51
C VAL A 60 -9.41 -19.30 16.42
N ASP A 61 -9.07 -18.98 15.17
CA ASP A 61 -9.20 -19.91 14.03
C ASP A 61 -8.05 -19.68 13.02
N THR A 62 -6.91 -20.28 13.33
CA THR A 62 -5.65 -20.06 12.62
C THR A 62 -5.73 -20.44 11.14
N THR A 63 -6.30 -21.61 10.81
CA THR A 63 -6.35 -22.08 9.42
C THR A 63 -7.29 -21.22 8.58
N THR A 64 -8.50 -20.94 9.07
CA THR A 64 -9.47 -20.14 8.31
C THR A 64 -8.97 -18.71 8.14
N ALA A 65 -8.38 -18.11 9.17
CA ALA A 65 -7.79 -16.77 9.08
C ALA A 65 -6.63 -16.72 8.06
N MET A 66 -5.72 -17.71 8.07
CA MET A 66 -4.62 -17.79 7.11
C MET A 66 -5.14 -17.91 5.66
N LEU A 67 -6.16 -18.74 5.42
CA LEU A 67 -6.78 -18.88 4.10
C LEU A 67 -7.41 -17.55 3.64
N ALA A 68 -8.10 -16.85 4.53
CA ALA A 68 -8.76 -15.59 4.20
C ALA A 68 -7.76 -14.43 3.97
N ILE A 69 -6.63 -14.41 4.69
CA ILE A 69 -5.51 -13.50 4.41
C ILE A 69 -4.98 -13.77 2.99
N ALA A 70 -4.69 -15.04 2.67
CA ALA A 70 -4.18 -15.41 1.36
C ALA A 70 -5.17 -15.10 0.23
N GLU A 71 -6.47 -15.32 0.43
CA GLU A 71 -7.51 -14.97 -0.53
C GLU A 71 -7.52 -13.45 -0.80
N MET A 72 -7.48 -12.63 0.25
CA MET A 72 -7.43 -11.17 0.10
C MET A 72 -6.18 -10.72 -0.67
N LEU A 73 -5.02 -11.30 -0.35
CA LEU A 73 -3.76 -10.97 -1.02
C LEU A 73 -3.65 -11.52 -2.45
N ARG A 74 -4.40 -12.57 -2.81
CA ARG A 74 -4.51 -13.04 -4.20
C ARG A 74 -5.34 -12.11 -5.07
N LYS A 75 -6.42 -11.54 -4.52
CA LYS A 75 -7.23 -10.53 -5.22
C LYS A 75 -6.47 -9.22 -5.44
N GLY A 76 -5.41 -9.00 -4.68
CA GLY A 76 -4.68 -7.74 -4.64
C GLY A 76 -5.39 -6.73 -3.76
N ILE A 77 -4.62 -5.81 -3.18
CA ILE A 77 -5.18 -4.71 -2.39
C ILE A 77 -5.46 -3.54 -3.32
N THR A 78 -6.66 -3.52 -3.90
CA THR A 78 -7.11 -2.44 -4.78
C THR A 78 -7.24 -1.14 -4.00
N MET A 79 -6.63 -0.06 -4.50
CA MET A 79 -6.75 1.26 -3.88
C MET A 79 -8.22 1.72 -3.91
N PRO A 80 -8.75 2.31 -2.82
CA PRO A 80 -10.16 2.71 -2.74
C PRO A 80 -10.57 3.68 -3.87
N ALA A 81 -9.67 4.59 -4.24
CA ALA A 81 -9.86 5.58 -5.29
C ALA A 81 -9.47 5.09 -6.70
N TYR A 82 -9.38 3.78 -6.93
CA TYR A 82 -8.97 3.22 -8.24
C TYR A 82 -9.85 3.69 -9.41
N LEU A 83 -11.14 3.95 -9.16
CA LEU A 83 -12.10 4.42 -10.16
C LEU A 83 -12.22 5.96 -10.21
N MET A 84 -11.21 6.68 -9.72
CA MET A 84 -11.17 8.15 -9.74
C MET A 84 -11.25 8.68 -11.18
N ASN A 85 -12.13 9.67 -11.38
CA ASN A 85 -12.43 10.27 -12.67
C ASN A 85 -12.76 11.76 -12.48
N ASP A 86 -12.27 12.61 -13.37
CA ASP A 86 -12.54 14.05 -13.40
C ASP A 86 -13.41 14.50 -14.60
N GLY A 87 -13.92 13.53 -15.37
CA GLY A 87 -14.71 13.75 -16.58
C GLY A 87 -13.89 14.00 -17.85
N GLN A 88 -12.55 14.03 -17.76
CA GLN A 88 -11.64 14.33 -18.88
C GLN A 88 -10.60 13.22 -19.10
N ASP A 89 -10.03 12.70 -18.01
CA ASP A 89 -8.99 11.67 -18.05
C ASP A 89 -9.51 10.32 -17.56
N SER A 90 -9.64 9.37 -18.48
CA SER A 90 -10.09 8.00 -18.18
C SER A 90 -9.06 7.17 -17.41
N SER A 91 -7.80 7.64 -17.33
CA SER A 91 -6.68 6.97 -16.67
C SER A 91 -6.16 7.77 -15.46
N LEU A 92 -6.98 8.67 -14.92
CA LEU A 92 -6.61 9.63 -13.87
C LEU A 92 -5.96 8.98 -12.64
N PHE A 93 -6.48 7.85 -12.16
CA PHE A 93 -5.84 7.12 -11.06
C PHE A 93 -4.43 6.63 -11.41
N SER A 94 -4.20 6.15 -12.63
CA SER A 94 -2.89 5.70 -13.06
C SER A 94 -1.91 6.86 -13.18
N HIS A 95 -2.34 8.00 -13.73
CA HIS A 95 -1.50 9.20 -13.83
C HIS A 95 -1.19 9.77 -12.43
N TYR A 96 -2.17 9.88 -11.54
CA TYR A 96 -1.95 10.25 -10.14
C TYR A 96 -0.96 9.32 -9.44
N SER A 97 -1.13 8.01 -9.61
CA SER A 97 -0.27 7.00 -8.99
C SER A 97 1.17 7.10 -9.50
N ALA A 98 1.39 7.39 -10.78
CA ALA A 98 2.71 7.62 -11.35
C ALA A 98 3.41 8.83 -10.69
N VAL A 99 2.69 9.95 -10.56
CA VAL A 99 3.22 11.14 -9.88
C VAL A 99 3.55 10.86 -8.41
N SER A 100 2.68 10.11 -7.70
CA SER A 100 2.92 9.69 -6.32
C SER A 100 4.16 8.80 -6.18
N GLU A 101 4.33 7.81 -7.06
CA GLU A 101 5.49 6.93 -7.11
C GLU A 101 6.77 7.75 -7.35
N ARG A 102 6.76 8.63 -8.36
CA ARG A 102 7.92 9.46 -8.72
C ARG A 102 8.33 10.43 -7.61
N LEU A 103 7.36 10.99 -6.89
CA LEU A 103 7.62 11.87 -5.75
C LEU A 103 8.00 11.10 -4.47
N GLY A 104 7.90 9.78 -4.48
CA GLY A 104 8.16 8.95 -3.30
C GLY A 104 7.14 9.14 -2.19
N VAL A 105 5.90 9.52 -2.54
CA VAL A 105 4.79 9.65 -1.57
C VAL A 105 4.28 8.26 -1.19
N TYR A 106 3.97 7.45 -2.21
CA TYR A 106 3.60 6.05 -2.06
C TYR A 106 4.08 5.29 -3.29
N THR A 107 4.87 4.26 -3.06
CA THR A 107 5.57 3.50 -4.10
C THR A 107 5.22 2.02 -4.07
N THR A 108 5.57 1.32 -5.14
CA THR A 108 5.49 -0.15 -5.22
C THR A 108 6.38 -0.80 -4.16
N ARG A 109 7.48 -0.14 -3.77
CA ARG A 109 8.32 -0.58 -2.65
C ARG A 109 7.58 -0.49 -1.32
N ASP A 110 6.88 0.61 -1.07
CA ASP A 110 6.08 0.79 0.14
C ASP A 110 4.99 -0.28 0.24
N TYR A 111 4.35 -0.65 -0.89
CA TYR A 111 3.40 -1.76 -0.92
C TYR A 111 4.03 -3.08 -0.43
N ALA A 112 5.24 -3.41 -0.91
CA ALA A 112 5.96 -4.60 -0.46
C ALA A 112 6.39 -4.52 1.01
N ASP A 113 6.85 -3.35 1.46
CA ASP A 113 7.25 -3.09 2.86
C ASP A 113 6.05 -3.23 3.81
N ILE A 114 4.85 -2.80 3.39
CA ILE A 114 3.60 -2.96 4.15
C ILE A 114 3.23 -4.45 4.27
N LEU A 115 3.32 -5.22 3.18
CA LEU A 115 3.07 -6.66 3.25
C LEU A 115 4.03 -7.34 4.21
N GLU A 116 5.33 -7.09 4.07
CA GLU A 116 6.36 -7.68 4.93
C GLU A 116 6.14 -7.32 6.40
N PHE A 117 5.80 -6.05 6.68
CA PHE A 117 5.43 -5.62 8.02
C PHE A 117 4.23 -6.40 8.57
N LEU A 118 3.13 -6.52 7.82
CA LEU A 118 1.93 -7.20 8.30
C LEU A 118 2.16 -8.70 8.50
N ILE A 119 2.90 -9.34 7.59
CA ILE A 119 3.31 -10.75 7.69
C ILE A 119 4.10 -10.98 8.98
N GLY A 120 5.09 -10.13 9.26
CA GLY A 120 5.88 -10.20 10.50
C GLY A 120 5.06 -9.87 11.74
N ARG A 121 4.18 -8.86 11.65
CA ARG A 121 3.33 -8.40 12.76
C ARG A 121 2.37 -9.49 13.23
N TRP A 122 1.81 -10.24 12.29
CA TRP A 122 0.94 -11.39 12.54
C TRP A 122 1.68 -12.71 12.72
N ARG A 123 3.03 -12.71 12.62
CA ARG A 123 3.89 -13.90 12.73
C ARG A 123 3.45 -15.03 11.80
N LEU A 124 3.03 -14.69 10.58
CA LEU A 124 2.43 -15.68 9.68
C LEU A 124 3.39 -16.80 9.31
N GLY A 125 4.71 -16.51 9.23
CA GLY A 125 5.74 -17.52 8.96
C GLY A 125 5.93 -18.55 10.07
N ASP A 126 5.54 -18.21 11.30
CA ASP A 126 5.74 -19.03 12.49
C ASP A 126 4.47 -19.83 12.88
N LEU A 127 3.40 -19.73 12.08
CA LEU A 127 2.15 -20.46 12.35
C LEU A 127 2.35 -21.97 12.14
N GLU A 128 2.01 -22.74 13.18
CA GLU A 128 2.04 -24.20 13.17
C GLU A 128 0.63 -24.79 13.17
N GLY A 129 0.52 -26.12 13.04
CA GLY A 129 -0.78 -26.81 13.11
C GLY A 129 -1.73 -26.57 11.93
N LEU A 130 -1.25 -25.88 10.87
CA LEU A 130 -2.04 -25.60 9.68
C LEU A 130 -2.35 -26.87 8.88
N THR A 131 -3.57 -26.91 8.30
CA THR A 131 -3.95 -27.89 7.28
C THR A 131 -3.06 -27.77 6.05
N GLY A 132 -3.10 -28.75 5.14
CA GLY A 132 -2.33 -28.70 3.89
C GLY A 132 -2.64 -27.47 3.02
N GLU A 133 -3.90 -27.01 3.02
CA GLU A 133 -4.28 -25.76 2.34
C GLU A 133 -3.76 -24.52 3.08
N GLY A 134 -3.83 -24.52 4.41
CA GLY A 134 -3.29 -23.46 5.26
C GLY A 134 -1.79 -23.24 5.02
N ARG A 135 -0.99 -24.31 4.94
CA ARG A 135 0.45 -24.21 4.63
C ARG A 135 0.73 -23.64 3.24
N ARG A 136 -0.01 -24.08 2.21
CA ARG A 136 0.11 -23.49 0.86
C ARG A 136 -0.26 -22.01 0.84
N ALA A 137 -1.24 -21.61 1.64
CA ALA A 137 -1.60 -20.20 1.82
C ALA A 137 -0.48 -19.42 2.53
N GLN A 138 0.09 -19.98 3.60
CA GLN A 138 1.22 -19.42 4.33
C GLN A 138 2.44 -19.20 3.42
N ASP A 139 2.85 -20.22 2.65
CA ASP A 139 3.97 -20.14 1.71
C ASP A 139 3.76 -19.04 0.66
N TYR A 140 2.54 -18.98 0.09
CA TYR A 140 2.17 -17.94 -0.88
C TYR A 140 2.29 -16.54 -0.28
N VAL A 141 1.73 -16.33 0.92
CA VAL A 141 1.71 -15.02 1.56
C VAL A 141 3.12 -14.59 1.97
N CYS A 142 3.90 -15.48 2.61
CA CYS A 142 5.25 -15.16 3.08
C CYS A 142 6.23 -14.91 1.91
N GLY A 143 6.04 -15.54 0.75
CA GLY A 143 6.83 -15.29 -0.45
C GLY A 143 6.43 -14.03 -1.24
N LEU A 144 5.26 -13.45 -0.95
CA LEU A 144 4.69 -12.36 -1.76
C LEU A 144 5.52 -11.07 -1.77
N PRO A 145 6.06 -10.56 -0.64
CA PRO A 145 6.86 -9.33 -0.63
C PRO A 145 8.07 -9.42 -1.57
N GLN A 146 8.84 -10.51 -1.49
CA GLN A 146 10.00 -10.71 -2.36
C GLN A 146 9.61 -10.80 -3.84
N ARG A 147 8.47 -11.44 -4.15
CA ARG A 147 7.97 -11.52 -5.52
C ARG A 147 7.62 -10.14 -6.09
N ILE A 148 7.01 -9.27 -5.28
CA ILE A 148 6.65 -7.91 -5.69
C ILE A 148 7.90 -7.06 -5.90
N ARG A 149 8.90 -7.13 -5.01
CA ARG A 149 10.17 -6.40 -5.18
C ARG A 149 10.87 -6.77 -6.50
N LYS A 150 10.95 -8.07 -6.83
CA LYS A 150 11.53 -8.53 -8.11
C LYS A 150 10.75 -8.03 -9.33
N LEU A 151 9.43 -7.91 -9.23
CA LEU A 151 8.60 -7.36 -10.32
C LEU A 151 8.82 -5.85 -10.46
N GLN A 152 8.98 -5.12 -9.35
CA GLN A 152 9.30 -3.71 -9.33
C GLN A 152 10.67 -3.41 -9.96
N GLU A 153 11.72 -4.16 -9.60
CA GLU A 153 13.07 -3.97 -10.16
C GLU A 153 13.02 -4.05 -11.70
N ARG A 154 12.32 -5.06 -12.23
CA ARG A 154 12.13 -5.25 -13.67
C ARG A 154 11.30 -4.15 -14.33
N SER A 155 10.28 -3.61 -13.65
CA SER A 155 9.46 -2.52 -14.21
C SER A 155 10.24 -1.21 -14.22
N TYR A 156 11.04 -0.95 -13.19
CA TYR A 156 11.90 0.23 -13.09
C TYR A 156 12.99 0.24 -14.17
N GLU A 157 13.67 -0.88 -14.40
CA GLU A 157 14.65 -1.05 -15.50
C GLU A 157 14.06 -0.77 -16.88
N ARG A 158 12.77 -1.06 -17.08
CA ARG A 158 12.04 -0.77 -18.32
C ARG A 158 11.63 0.70 -18.39
N ALA A 159 11.16 1.27 -17.28
CA ALA A 159 10.73 2.67 -17.23
C ALA A 159 11.88 3.67 -17.46
N GLN A 160 13.09 3.37 -16.97
CA GLN A 160 14.28 4.19 -17.25
C GLN A 160 14.66 4.30 -18.73
N LYS A 161 14.15 3.39 -19.58
CA LYS A 161 14.40 3.38 -21.03
C LYS A 161 13.34 4.11 -21.84
N VAL A 162 12.30 4.63 -21.18
CA VAL A 162 11.19 5.35 -21.80
C VAL A 162 11.35 6.84 -21.52
N GLU A 163 11.07 7.65 -22.54
CA GLU A 163 11.10 9.12 -22.45
C GLU A 163 10.14 9.64 -21.36
N GLN A 164 10.53 10.71 -20.65
CA GLN A 164 9.72 11.30 -19.58
C GLN A 164 8.38 11.78 -20.14
N ARG A 165 7.30 11.12 -19.73
CA ARG A 165 5.93 11.49 -20.11
C ARG A 165 5.40 12.56 -19.17
N SER A 166 4.60 13.47 -19.69
CA SER A 166 3.89 14.47 -18.91
C SER A 166 2.43 14.49 -19.30
N GLU A 167 1.54 14.63 -18.31
CA GLU A 167 0.10 14.72 -18.52
C GLU A 167 -0.49 15.97 -17.88
N LYS A 168 -1.63 16.42 -18.38
CA LYS A 168 -2.37 17.55 -17.83
C LYS A 168 -3.29 17.09 -16.71
N PHE A 169 -3.27 17.80 -15.59
CA PHE A 169 -4.17 17.53 -14.47
C PHE A 169 -5.19 18.67 -14.31
N SER A 170 -6.48 18.34 -14.38
CA SER A 170 -7.57 19.31 -14.19
C SER A 170 -7.54 19.98 -12.82
N TRP A 171 -7.10 19.27 -11.79
CA TRP A 171 -6.97 19.75 -10.41
C TRP A 171 -6.05 20.96 -10.23
N ILE A 172 -5.14 21.16 -11.18
CA ILE A 172 -4.19 22.28 -11.18
C ILE A 172 -4.31 23.11 -12.47
N PHE A 173 -5.54 23.29 -12.94
CA PHE A 173 -5.89 24.12 -14.10
C PHE A 173 -5.22 23.64 -15.40
N ASN A 174 -5.22 22.31 -15.63
CA ASN A 174 -4.66 21.67 -16.82
C ASN A 174 -3.16 21.94 -17.06
N LYS A 175 -2.41 22.22 -15.98
CA LYS A 175 -0.94 22.28 -16.04
C LYS A 175 -0.37 20.89 -16.25
N ASN A 176 0.72 20.82 -17.01
CA ASN A 176 1.46 19.57 -17.24
C ASN A 176 2.29 19.19 -16.00
N VAL A 177 2.24 17.92 -15.65
CA VAL A 177 3.07 17.31 -14.59
C VAL A 177 3.77 16.10 -15.18
N ILE A 178 5.06 15.95 -14.87
CA ILE A 178 5.82 14.76 -15.23
C ILE A 178 5.25 13.58 -14.44
N LEU A 179 4.89 12.51 -15.14
CA LEU A 179 4.47 11.26 -14.54
C LEU A 179 5.66 10.54 -13.91
#